data_AF-A0AAI8VP92-F1
#
_entry.id   AF-A0AAI8VP92-F1
#
_cell.length_a   1.000
_cell.length_b   1.000
_cell.length_c   1.000
_cell.angle_alpha   90.00
_cell.angle_beta   90.00
_cell.angle_gamma   90.00
#
_symmetry.space_group_name_H-M   'P 1'
#
loop_
_entity.id
_entity.type
_entity.pdbx_description
1 polymer ?
#
loop_
_entity_poly.entity_id
_entity_poly.type
_entity_poly.pdbx_seq_one_letter_code
_entity_poly.pdbx_strand_id
1 'polypeptide(L)'
;MPSSAQSQHARSHALLLLQKLLNLRDSASPLTLVLDTLEQSAKPVIREFMGRAKVGSSQSLPTYTPRVMVIASYVGMKRCVILCSSEISKTQVIFVSFATLRKPADADIFVKARGKSPEALRAEIASHYPAGAAVKAHKTLIILDTLTPLASTTPSTLPLFLSSLITSTSISLVATYHTDVPLTQPRSSSTSSSSSSSPFGFSEYEPHPLTTLLHLATAVLRTSSLCQTIERHRVRNRSLAEPGWGLAEGREGVLVGLGGERKREVGSGGALVVEMELRRRSGRAVAEKFVLVPSSSRTTTSTTSTPSEKKKTETSRLYLLADHPAFRKDPSEAESGVADQGEEQGAETTFNLGLTEKQRRDREGIMLPYFDAQSDIGAGEGGRILYEMGREDDFDDEEDEI
;
A
#
# COMPACT_ATOMS: atom_id res chain seq x y z
N MET A 1 23.23 -12.65 -3.56
CA MET A 1 22.19 -13.35 -4.35
C MET A 1 21.24 -14.08 -3.41
N PRO A 2 19.98 -13.66 -3.27
CA PRO A 2 19.01 -14.44 -2.54
C PRO A 2 18.74 -15.76 -3.29
N SER A 3 18.68 -16.88 -2.58
CA SER A 3 18.45 -18.19 -3.21
C SER A 3 17.07 -18.23 -3.89
N SER A 4 16.89 -19.07 -4.91
CA SER A 4 15.59 -19.26 -5.58
C SER A 4 14.46 -19.56 -4.59
N ALA A 5 14.77 -20.27 -3.51
CA ALA A 5 13.87 -20.53 -2.38
C ALA A 5 13.50 -19.26 -1.58
N GLN A 6 14.44 -18.33 -1.36
CA GLN A 6 14.17 -17.05 -0.70
C GLN A 6 13.27 -16.16 -1.56
N SER A 7 13.44 -16.14 -2.88
CA SER A 7 12.55 -15.42 -3.79
C SER A 7 11.12 -15.98 -3.75
N GLN A 8 10.97 -17.31 -3.80
CA GLN A 8 9.65 -17.96 -3.69
C GLN A 8 8.99 -17.68 -2.33
N HIS A 9 9.76 -17.71 -1.25
CA HIS A 9 9.27 -17.37 0.09
C HIS A 9 8.78 -15.92 0.14
N ALA A 10 9.56 -14.95 -0.37
CA ALA A 10 9.18 -13.55 -0.42
C ALA A 10 7.88 -13.33 -1.23
N ARG A 11 7.77 -13.97 -2.39
CA ARG A 11 6.56 -13.93 -3.24
C ARG A 11 5.32 -14.47 -2.52
N SER A 12 5.44 -15.65 -1.90
CA SER A 12 4.34 -16.25 -1.15
C SER A 12 3.92 -15.38 0.04
N HIS A 13 4.89 -14.79 0.75
CA HIS A 13 4.65 -13.89 1.86
C HIS A 13 3.92 -12.61 1.41
N ALA A 14 4.33 -12.01 0.28
CA ALA A 14 3.67 -10.84 -0.29
C ALA A 14 2.19 -11.12 -0.65
N LEU A 15 1.90 -12.25 -1.30
CA LEU A 15 0.53 -12.66 -1.61
C LEU A 15 -0.31 -12.88 -0.35
N LEU A 16 0.28 -13.50 0.68
CA LEU A 16 -0.39 -13.69 1.96
C LEU A 16 -0.69 -12.35 2.66
N LEU A 17 0.20 -11.37 2.58
CA LEU A 17 -0.03 -10.03 3.15
C LEU A 17 -1.24 -9.36 2.49
N LEU A 18 -1.31 -9.34 1.16
CA LEU A 18 -2.45 -8.74 0.47
C LEU A 18 -3.74 -9.51 0.74
N GLN A 19 -3.70 -10.84 0.77
CA GLN A 19 -4.87 -11.64 1.13
C GLN A 19 -5.33 -11.39 2.57
N LYS A 20 -4.41 -11.20 3.51
CA LYS A 20 -4.73 -10.83 4.90
C LYS A 20 -5.40 -9.47 4.97
N LEU A 21 -4.89 -8.49 4.21
CA LEU A 21 -5.46 -7.15 4.12
C LEU A 21 -6.89 -7.20 3.54
N LEU A 22 -7.09 -7.84 2.38
CA LEU A 22 -8.40 -7.97 1.72
C LEU A 22 -9.44 -8.75 2.55
N ASN A 23 -8.98 -9.72 3.36
CA ASN A 23 -9.85 -10.52 4.23
C ASN A 23 -10.06 -9.88 5.62
N LEU A 24 -9.48 -8.70 5.89
CA LEU A 24 -9.55 -8.03 7.19
C LEU A 24 -9.12 -8.94 8.36
N ARG A 25 -8.08 -9.75 8.12
CA ARG A 25 -7.51 -10.64 9.13
C ARG A 25 -6.51 -9.87 10.00
N ASP A 26 -6.37 -10.32 11.25
CA ASP A 26 -5.39 -9.82 12.23
C ASP A 26 -5.41 -8.29 12.46
N SER A 27 -6.52 -7.61 12.13
CA SER A 27 -6.58 -6.13 12.09
C SER A 27 -5.39 -5.54 11.34
N ALA A 28 -5.06 -6.11 10.17
CA ALA A 28 -3.83 -5.82 9.41
C ALA A 28 -3.62 -4.33 9.12
N SER A 29 -4.71 -3.58 8.93
CA SER A 29 -4.68 -2.14 8.70
C SER A 29 -5.93 -1.49 9.32
N PRO A 30 -5.78 -0.57 10.29
CA PRO A 30 -6.91 0.23 10.79
C PRO A 30 -7.43 1.24 9.74
N LEU A 31 -6.51 1.83 8.96
CA LEU A 31 -6.83 2.76 7.87
C LEU A 31 -6.14 2.32 6.58
N THR A 32 -6.94 1.83 5.63
CA THR A 32 -6.54 1.50 4.26
C THR A 32 -7.01 2.61 3.31
N LEU A 33 -6.07 3.29 2.68
CA LEU A 33 -6.35 4.31 1.67
C LEU A 33 -6.25 3.69 0.28
N VAL A 34 -7.31 3.83 -0.53
CA VAL A 34 -7.33 3.39 -1.93
C VAL A 34 -7.24 4.62 -2.82
N LEU A 35 -6.16 4.71 -3.58
CA LEU A 35 -5.94 5.75 -4.58
C LEU A 35 -6.40 5.26 -5.94
N ASP A 36 -7.29 6.03 -6.56
CA ASP A 36 -7.76 5.78 -7.91
C ASP A 36 -7.69 7.02 -8.79
N THR A 37 -7.76 6.74 -10.08
CA THR A 37 -7.71 7.72 -11.16
C THR A 37 -9.00 7.64 -11.96
N LEU A 38 -9.25 8.64 -12.81
CA LEU A 38 -10.38 8.61 -13.75
C LEU A 38 -10.24 7.45 -14.76
N GLU A 39 -9.00 7.04 -15.06
CA GLU A 39 -8.70 5.92 -15.93
C GLU A 39 -9.13 4.57 -15.32
N GLN A 40 -8.88 4.39 -14.03
CA GLN A 40 -9.17 3.16 -13.31
C GLN A 40 -9.73 3.46 -11.92
N SER A 41 -11.04 3.34 -11.77
CA SER A 41 -11.73 3.50 -10.49
C SER A 41 -11.43 2.35 -9.49
N ALA A 42 -11.46 2.68 -8.20
CA ALA A 42 -11.30 1.77 -7.07
C ALA A 42 -12.46 0.76 -6.88
N LYS A 43 -13.60 0.94 -7.56
CA LYS A 43 -14.81 0.11 -7.38
C LYS A 43 -14.58 -1.40 -7.34
N PRO A 44 -13.77 -2.02 -8.23
CA PRO A 44 -13.54 -3.47 -8.18
C PRO A 44 -12.77 -3.90 -6.92
N VAL A 45 -11.84 -3.08 -6.44
CA VAL A 45 -11.11 -3.35 -5.19
C VAL A 45 -12.05 -3.24 -3.98
N ILE A 46 -12.90 -2.22 -3.94
CA ILE A 46 -13.91 -2.06 -2.87
C ILE A 46 -14.89 -3.25 -2.86
N ARG A 47 -15.33 -3.71 -4.04
CA ARG A 47 -16.16 -4.92 -4.15
C ARG A 47 -15.47 -6.16 -3.61
N GLU A 48 -14.15 -6.28 -3.76
CA GLU A 48 -13.43 -7.40 -3.16
C GLU A 48 -13.41 -7.33 -1.64
N PHE A 49 -13.19 -6.16 -1.05
CA PHE A 49 -13.28 -6.00 0.40
C PHE A 49 -14.67 -6.37 0.92
N MET A 50 -15.73 -5.89 0.27
CA MET A 50 -17.11 -6.22 0.67
C MET A 50 -17.45 -7.70 0.44
N GLY A 51 -17.13 -8.24 -0.74
CA GLY A 51 -17.40 -9.61 -1.11
C GLY A 51 -16.69 -10.60 -0.19
N ARG A 52 -15.42 -10.36 0.14
CA ARG A 52 -14.64 -11.22 1.05
C ARG A 52 -15.13 -11.12 2.50
N ALA A 53 -15.55 -9.94 2.94
CA ALA A 53 -16.19 -9.76 4.24
C ALA A 53 -17.49 -10.59 4.36
N LYS A 54 -18.25 -10.73 3.27
CA LYS A 54 -19.46 -11.56 3.21
C LYS A 54 -19.17 -13.06 3.11
N VAL A 55 -18.23 -13.46 2.26
CA VAL A 55 -17.86 -14.88 2.09
C VAL A 55 -17.36 -15.46 3.41
N GLY A 56 -16.59 -14.68 4.18
CA GLY A 56 -16.18 -15.09 5.51
C GLY A 56 -17.36 -15.41 6.43
N SER A 57 -18.42 -14.59 6.39
CA SER A 57 -19.62 -14.78 7.21
C SER A 57 -20.45 -16.01 6.85
N SER A 58 -20.32 -16.52 5.62
CA SER A 58 -21.10 -17.67 5.09
C SER A 58 -20.38 -19.02 5.19
N GLN A 59 -19.10 -19.05 5.58
CA GLN A 59 -18.33 -20.29 5.84
C GLN A 59 -18.31 -20.62 7.34
N SER A 60 -19.46 -20.58 8.02
CA SER A 60 -19.64 -21.32 9.27
C SER A 60 -19.94 -22.78 8.92
N LEU A 61 -18.91 -23.60 8.73
CA LEU A 61 -19.08 -25.05 8.85
C LEU A 61 -19.53 -25.36 10.30
N PRO A 62 -20.43 -26.32 10.52
CA PRO A 62 -20.86 -26.67 11.86
C PRO A 62 -19.64 -27.12 12.67
N THR A 63 -19.54 -26.60 13.89
CA THR A 63 -18.59 -26.98 14.93
C THR A 63 -18.32 -28.49 14.91
N TYR A 64 -17.17 -28.88 14.36
CA TYR A 64 -16.61 -30.21 14.55
C TYR A 64 -15.51 -30.09 15.60
N THR A 65 -15.73 -30.75 16.73
CA THR A 65 -14.78 -30.84 17.84
C THR A 65 -13.42 -31.35 17.33
N PRO A 66 -12.29 -30.87 17.88
CA PRO A 66 -10.98 -31.34 17.45
C PRO A 66 -10.77 -32.77 17.95
N ARG A 67 -11.13 -33.77 17.13
CA ARG A 67 -10.55 -35.11 17.25
C ARG A 67 -9.20 -35.10 16.56
N VAL A 68 -8.15 -35.03 17.37
CA VAL A 68 -6.78 -35.33 16.97
C VAL A 68 -6.75 -36.72 16.33
N MET A 69 -6.67 -36.76 15.00
CA MET A 69 -6.41 -37.98 14.26
C MET A 69 -4.91 -38.02 13.96
N VAL A 70 -4.14 -38.66 14.84
CA VAL A 70 -2.75 -39.03 14.57
C VAL A 70 -2.78 -40.15 13.53
N ILE A 71 -2.49 -39.82 12.28
CA ILE A 71 -2.08 -40.85 11.31
C ILE A 71 -0.58 -41.05 11.51
N ALA A 72 -0.24 -42.07 12.30
CA ALA A 72 1.08 -42.66 12.26
C ALA A 72 1.13 -43.61 11.07
N SER A 73 1.99 -43.34 10.09
CA SER A 73 2.80 -44.35 9.40
C SER A 73 3.82 -43.71 8.45
N TYR A 74 5.08 -43.89 8.85
CA TYR A 74 6.28 -44.20 8.07
C TYR A 74 6.66 -43.43 6.78
N VAL A 75 7.91 -42.98 6.83
CA VAL A 75 8.81 -42.49 5.77
C VAL A 75 8.70 -41.01 5.38
N GLY A 76 9.50 -40.21 6.09
CA GLY A 76 10.30 -39.12 5.54
C GLY A 76 9.66 -38.17 4.53
N MET A 77 8.84 -37.22 4.98
CA MET A 77 8.69 -35.95 4.28
C MET A 77 8.23 -34.84 5.24
N LYS A 78 8.81 -33.65 5.08
CA LYS A 78 8.65 -32.47 5.94
C LYS A 78 7.16 -32.09 6.07
N ARG A 79 6.66 -32.01 7.31
CA ARG A 79 5.30 -31.58 7.64
C ARG A 79 5.11 -30.09 7.32
N CYS A 80 4.34 -29.78 6.28
CA CYS A 80 3.77 -28.45 6.08
C CYS A 80 2.41 -28.41 6.79
N VAL A 81 2.37 -27.83 7.98
CA VAL A 81 1.11 -27.58 8.69
C VAL A 81 0.56 -26.25 8.18
N ILE A 82 -0.41 -26.30 7.25
CA ILE A 82 -1.27 -25.15 6.99
C ILE A 82 -2.24 -25.05 8.17
N LEU A 83 -1.84 -24.33 9.22
CA LEU A 83 -2.77 -23.88 10.25
C LEU A 83 -3.70 -22.83 9.64
N CYS A 84 -4.80 -23.28 9.04
CA CYS A 84 -5.98 -22.43 8.83
C CYS A 84 -6.83 -22.48 10.10
N SER A 85 -6.40 -21.81 11.17
CA SER A 85 -7.32 -21.43 12.26
C SER A 85 -8.10 -20.22 11.79
N SER A 86 -9.21 -20.43 11.09
CA SER A 86 -10.12 -19.35 10.70
C SER A 86 -11.24 -19.24 11.73
N GLU A 87 -11.04 -18.42 12.76
CA GLU A 87 -12.18 -17.86 13.50
C GLU A 87 -12.75 -16.76 12.62
N ILE A 88 -13.73 -17.13 11.77
CA ILE A 88 -14.32 -16.21 10.82
C ILE A 88 -15.49 -15.51 11.49
N SER A 89 -15.20 -14.38 12.14
CA SER A 89 -16.24 -13.53 12.70
C SER A 89 -17.07 -12.89 11.59
N LYS A 90 -18.38 -12.85 11.81
CA LYS A 90 -19.34 -12.19 10.92
C LYS A 90 -18.99 -10.69 10.84
N THR A 91 -18.63 -10.21 9.66
CA THR A 91 -18.22 -8.81 9.44
C THR A 91 -19.43 -7.97 9.02
N GLN A 92 -19.71 -6.90 9.75
CA GLN A 92 -20.72 -5.90 9.39
C GLN A 92 -20.10 -4.87 8.45
N VAL A 93 -20.74 -4.61 7.31
CA VAL A 93 -20.26 -3.67 6.29
C VAL A 93 -21.11 -2.40 6.31
N ILE A 94 -20.50 -1.29 6.73
CA ILE A 94 -21.09 0.05 6.72
C ILE A 94 -20.54 0.80 5.51
N PHE A 95 -21.40 1.14 4.56
CA PHE A 95 -21.03 1.90 3.38
C PHE A 95 -21.49 3.35 3.53
N VAL A 96 -20.52 4.27 3.54
CA VAL A 96 -20.74 5.72 3.63
C VAL A 96 -20.58 6.33 2.25
N SER A 97 -21.67 6.87 1.74
CA SER A 97 -21.74 7.40 0.38
C SER A 97 -21.72 8.92 0.33
N PHE A 98 -20.77 9.46 -0.41
CA PHE A 98 -20.74 10.86 -0.84
C PHE A 98 -21.21 11.03 -2.29
N ALA A 99 -20.80 10.13 -3.19
CA ALA A 99 -21.12 10.20 -4.62
C ALA A 99 -22.05 9.06 -5.09
N THR A 100 -21.99 7.89 -4.44
CA THR A 100 -22.77 6.71 -4.82
C THR A 100 -24.26 6.84 -4.48
N LEU A 101 -25.13 6.91 -5.48
CA LEU A 101 -26.57 7.07 -5.25
C LEU A 101 -27.28 5.76 -4.85
N ARG A 102 -26.79 4.61 -5.35
CA ARG A 102 -27.43 3.30 -5.16
C ARG A 102 -26.69 2.48 -4.12
N LYS A 103 -27.42 1.85 -3.19
CA LYS A 103 -26.85 0.93 -2.21
C LYS A 103 -26.20 -0.26 -2.93
N PRO A 104 -24.91 -0.57 -2.67
CA PRO A 104 -24.27 -1.76 -3.21
C PRO A 104 -24.86 -3.03 -2.57
N ALA A 105 -24.96 -4.12 -3.34
CA ALA A 105 -25.60 -5.36 -2.90
C ALA A 105 -24.94 -6.00 -1.67
N ASP A 106 -23.63 -5.82 -1.52
CA ASP A 106 -22.83 -6.44 -0.46
C ASP A 106 -22.74 -5.60 0.82
N ALA A 107 -23.38 -4.43 0.88
CA ALA A 107 -23.39 -3.57 2.09
C ALA A 107 -24.60 -3.85 3.00
N ASP A 108 -24.36 -3.97 4.31
CA ASP A 108 -25.44 -4.13 5.29
C ASP A 108 -26.14 -2.79 5.52
N ILE A 109 -25.34 -1.77 5.84
CA ILE A 109 -25.79 -0.45 6.23
C ILE A 109 -25.32 0.55 5.16
N PHE A 110 -26.20 1.47 4.80
CA PHE A 110 -25.92 2.49 3.80
C PHE A 110 -26.22 3.87 4.37
N VAL A 111 -25.18 4.66 4.59
CA VAL A 111 -25.24 6.00 5.16
C VAL A 111 -25.00 7.02 4.04
N LYS A 112 -25.93 7.95 3.84
CA LYS A 112 -25.77 9.06 2.88
C LYS A 112 -25.07 10.22 3.59
N ALA A 113 -23.84 10.55 3.19
CA ALA A 113 -23.02 11.59 3.80
C ALA A 113 -23.15 12.96 3.12
N ARG A 114 -23.76 13.03 1.93
CA ARG A 114 -23.90 14.28 1.18
C ARG A 114 -24.69 15.34 1.99
N GLY A 115 -24.08 16.50 2.19
CA GLY A 115 -24.68 17.65 2.88
C GLY A 115 -24.72 17.56 4.41
N LYS A 116 -24.13 16.53 5.02
CA LYS A 116 -24.04 16.41 6.48
C LYS A 116 -22.75 17.02 6.99
N SER A 117 -22.79 17.62 8.18
CA SER A 117 -21.58 18.01 8.90
C SER A 117 -20.79 16.76 9.33
N PRO A 118 -19.45 16.84 9.47
CA PRO A 118 -18.65 15.69 9.88
C PRO A 118 -19.04 15.14 11.25
N GLU A 119 -19.51 16.00 12.17
CA GLU A 119 -19.98 15.59 13.49
C GLU A 119 -21.30 14.82 13.45
N ALA A 120 -22.26 15.27 12.64
CA ALA A 120 -23.53 14.58 12.45
C ALA A 120 -23.32 13.22 11.76
N LEU A 121 -22.43 13.19 10.76
CA LEU A 121 -22.03 11.96 10.08
C LEU A 121 -21.36 10.98 11.06
N ARG A 122 -20.47 11.47 11.93
CA ARG A 122 -19.84 10.66 12.98
C ARG A 122 -20.88 10.07 13.92
N ALA A 123 -21.86 10.86 14.38
CA ALA A 123 -22.91 10.39 15.28
C ALA A 123 -23.77 9.29 14.63
N GLU A 124 -24.12 9.43 13.35
CA GLU A 124 -24.87 8.43 12.59
C GLU A 124 -24.07 7.14 12.40
N ILE A 125 -22.79 7.22 12.02
CA ILE A 125 -21.92 6.04 11.92
C ILE A 125 -21.78 5.37 13.30
N ALA A 126 -21.60 6.15 14.35
CA ALA A 126 -21.47 5.63 15.72
C ALA A 126 -22.73 4.90 16.20
N SER A 127 -23.92 5.34 15.78
CA SER A 127 -25.19 4.67 16.10
C SER A 127 -25.31 3.26 15.52
N HIS A 128 -24.52 2.96 14.48
CA HIS A 128 -24.52 1.67 13.80
C HIS A 128 -23.49 0.68 14.36
N TYR A 129 -22.64 1.10 15.30
CA TYR A 129 -21.72 0.17 15.95
C TYR A 129 -22.48 -0.82 16.83
N PRO A 130 -22.06 -2.10 16.84
CA PRO A 130 -22.69 -3.10 17.69
C PRO A 130 -22.48 -2.71 19.16
N ALA A 131 -23.56 -2.41 19.88
CA ALA A 131 -23.50 -2.07 21.30
C ALA A 131 -23.30 -3.32 22.18
N GLY A 132 -22.52 -3.20 23.27
CA GLY A 132 -22.39 -4.22 24.31
C GLY A 132 -21.31 -5.30 24.05
N ALA A 133 -21.53 -6.53 24.55
CA ALA A 133 -20.58 -7.65 24.47
C ALA A 133 -20.25 -8.12 23.03
N ALA A 134 -21.03 -7.66 22.03
CA ALA A 134 -20.84 -7.93 20.61
C ALA A 134 -19.62 -7.23 19.98
N VAL A 135 -19.06 -6.20 20.62
CA VAL A 135 -17.87 -5.45 20.15
C VAL A 135 -16.62 -6.34 20.03
N LYS A 136 -16.51 -7.38 20.87
CA LYS A 136 -15.39 -8.33 20.84
C LYS A 136 -15.59 -9.46 19.82
N ALA A 137 -16.81 -9.71 19.37
CA ALA A 137 -17.15 -10.84 18.51
C ALA A 137 -17.29 -10.46 17.03
N HIS A 138 -17.66 -9.22 16.70
CA HIS A 138 -17.91 -8.79 15.33
C HIS A 138 -16.87 -7.80 14.82
N LYS A 139 -16.34 -8.05 13.62
CA LYS A 139 -15.51 -7.09 12.89
C LYS A 139 -16.42 -6.11 12.16
N THR A 140 -16.06 -4.83 12.16
CA THR A 140 -16.81 -3.81 11.41
C THR A 140 -15.93 -3.26 10.31
N LEU A 141 -16.41 -3.33 9.07
CA LEU A 141 -15.78 -2.73 7.90
C LEU A 141 -16.53 -1.45 7.55
N ILE A 142 -15.84 -0.32 7.60
CA ILE A 142 -16.36 0.97 7.16
C ILE A 142 -15.76 1.30 5.81
N ILE A 143 -16.60 1.62 4.83
CA ILE A 143 -16.18 1.99 3.49
C ILE A 143 -16.62 3.43 3.21
N LEU A 144 -15.67 4.31 2.95
CA LEU A 144 -15.92 5.67 2.48
C LEU A 144 -15.75 5.70 0.96
N ASP A 145 -16.80 6.08 0.24
CA ASP A 145 -16.83 6.08 -1.24
C ASP A 145 -15.96 7.16 -1.89
N THR A 146 -15.77 8.30 -1.23
CA THR A 146 -14.78 9.31 -1.63
C THR A 146 -14.47 10.23 -0.47
N LEU A 147 -13.18 10.51 -0.24
CA LEU A 147 -12.69 11.48 0.74
C LEU A 147 -12.59 12.90 0.18
N THR A 148 -12.70 13.07 -1.13
CA THR A 148 -12.51 14.36 -1.82
C THR A 148 -13.40 15.48 -1.25
N PRO A 149 -14.70 15.26 -0.95
CA PRO A 149 -15.55 16.32 -0.36
C PRO A 149 -15.10 16.74 1.04
N LEU A 150 -14.62 15.79 1.86
CA LEU A 150 -14.10 16.08 3.20
C LEU A 150 -12.76 16.81 3.14
N ALA A 151 -11.88 16.40 2.22
CA ALA A 151 -10.59 17.05 1.98
C ALA A 151 -10.76 18.48 1.44
N SER A 152 -11.82 18.73 0.67
CA SER A 152 -12.16 20.07 0.17
C SER A 152 -12.78 20.94 1.26
N THR A 153 -13.73 20.42 2.05
CA THR A 153 -14.48 21.26 3.01
C THR A 153 -13.70 21.55 4.29
N THR A 154 -12.99 20.54 4.82
CA THR A 154 -12.34 20.61 6.14
C THR A 154 -11.03 19.81 6.15
N PRO A 155 -9.95 20.30 5.49
CA PRO A 155 -8.67 19.59 5.42
C PRO A 155 -8.00 19.39 6.79
N SER A 156 -8.05 20.41 7.65
CA SER A 156 -7.39 20.41 8.96
C SER A 156 -8.03 19.44 9.98
N THR A 157 -9.37 19.28 9.95
CA THR A 157 -10.09 18.40 10.88
C THR A 157 -10.28 16.97 10.35
N LEU A 158 -9.93 16.72 9.10
CA LEU A 158 -10.06 15.41 8.46
C LEU A 158 -9.32 14.30 9.24
N PRO A 159 -8.05 14.47 9.68
CA PRO A 159 -7.33 13.47 10.47
C PRO A 159 -8.05 13.11 11.77
N LEU A 160 -8.56 14.12 12.47
CA LEU A 160 -9.30 13.96 13.72
C LEU A 160 -10.61 13.22 13.48
N PHE A 161 -11.30 13.54 12.39
CA PHE A 161 -12.51 12.84 11.98
C PHE A 161 -12.23 11.35 11.70
N LEU A 162 -11.23 11.02 10.89
CA LEU A 162 -10.89 9.61 10.61
C LEU A 162 -10.47 8.85 11.87
N SER A 163 -9.71 9.50 12.76
CA SER A 163 -9.31 8.90 14.04
C SER A 163 -10.52 8.64 14.94
N SER A 164 -11.51 9.53 14.94
CA SER A 164 -12.75 9.37 15.70
C SER A 164 -13.61 8.18 15.24
N LEU A 165 -13.49 7.78 13.97
CA LEU A 165 -14.18 6.60 13.43
C LEU A 165 -13.50 5.30 13.85
N ILE A 166 -12.19 5.31 14.06
CA ILE A 166 -11.39 4.14 14.44
C ILE A 166 -11.31 4.06 15.99
N THR A 167 -12.47 3.87 16.64
CA THR A 167 -12.55 3.82 18.11
C THR A 167 -12.05 2.49 18.69
N SER A 168 -11.99 1.42 17.89
CA SER A 168 -11.66 0.07 18.36
C SER A 168 -10.86 -0.73 17.33
N THR A 169 -10.00 -1.63 17.79
CA THR A 169 -9.13 -2.47 16.93
C THR A 169 -9.91 -3.42 16.01
N SER A 170 -11.18 -3.70 16.32
CA SER A 170 -12.08 -4.52 15.48
C SER A 170 -12.62 -3.77 14.25
N ILE A 171 -12.36 -2.46 14.13
CA ILE A 171 -12.83 -1.61 13.04
C ILE A 171 -11.73 -1.48 12.00
N SER A 172 -12.07 -1.74 10.73
CA SER A 172 -11.19 -1.47 9.59
C SER A 172 -11.85 -0.45 8.68
N LEU A 173 -11.16 0.66 8.44
CA LEU A 173 -11.62 1.76 7.61
C LEU A 173 -10.95 1.68 6.24
N VAL A 174 -11.75 1.53 5.18
CA VAL A 174 -11.31 1.60 3.79
C VAL A 174 -11.85 2.87 3.18
N ALA A 175 -10.98 3.77 2.77
CA ALA A 175 -11.37 5.06 2.23
C ALA A 175 -10.73 5.29 0.87
N THR A 176 -11.49 5.85 -0.05
CA THR A 176 -11.03 6.11 -1.43
C THR A 176 -10.73 7.59 -1.63
N TYR A 177 -9.67 7.87 -2.37
CA TYR A 177 -9.28 9.23 -2.72
C TYR A 177 -8.92 9.26 -4.21
N HIS A 178 -9.61 10.14 -4.94
CA HIS A 178 -9.38 10.36 -6.36
C HIS A 178 -8.22 11.33 -6.54
N THR A 179 -7.11 10.89 -7.13
CA THR A 179 -5.91 11.74 -7.34
C THR A 179 -6.12 12.81 -8.41
N ASP A 180 -7.01 12.54 -9.35
CA ASP A 180 -7.22 13.37 -10.54
C ASP A 180 -8.29 14.45 -10.35
N VAL A 181 -9.00 14.43 -9.22
CA VAL A 181 -10.04 15.41 -8.92
C VAL A 181 -9.41 16.56 -8.15
N PRO A 182 -9.35 17.78 -8.73
CA PRO A 182 -8.77 18.92 -8.05
C PRO A 182 -9.59 19.29 -6.83
N LEU A 183 -8.91 19.68 -5.76
CA LEU A 183 -9.56 20.16 -4.55
C LEU A 183 -9.85 21.65 -4.66
N THR A 184 -11.11 22.02 -4.50
CA THR A 184 -11.50 23.41 -4.26
C THR A 184 -11.31 23.68 -2.77
N GLN A 185 -10.12 24.12 -2.36
CA GLN A 185 -9.90 24.51 -0.97
C GLN A 185 -10.65 25.83 -0.70
N PRO A 186 -11.42 25.94 0.40
CA PRO A 186 -12.03 27.19 0.79
C PRO A 186 -10.92 28.21 0.99
N ARG A 187 -11.11 29.40 0.43
CA ARG A 187 -10.26 30.55 0.77
C ARG A 187 -10.31 30.70 2.28
N SER A 188 -9.16 30.70 2.95
CA SER A 188 -9.09 30.96 4.39
C SER A 188 -9.81 32.28 4.70
N SER A 189 -11.05 32.20 5.16
CA SER A 189 -11.81 33.31 5.68
C SER A 189 -11.50 33.47 7.16
N SER A 190 -10.22 33.42 7.53
CA SER A 190 -9.81 33.84 8.86
C SER A 190 -10.01 35.34 8.93
N THR A 191 -11.14 35.75 9.51
CA THR A 191 -11.46 37.11 9.97
C THR A 191 -10.53 37.61 11.08
N SER A 192 -9.41 36.93 11.34
CA SER A 192 -8.32 37.45 12.16
C SER A 192 -7.47 38.39 11.32
N SER A 193 -7.49 39.65 11.70
CA SER A 193 -6.71 40.79 11.22
C SER A 193 -5.19 40.64 11.38
N SER A 194 -4.62 39.48 11.08
CA SER A 194 -3.18 39.26 11.00
C SER A 194 -2.72 39.50 9.57
N SER A 195 -1.88 40.52 9.40
CA SER A 195 -1.33 41.11 8.17
C SER A 195 -0.47 40.18 7.28
N SER A 196 -0.60 38.86 7.40
CA SER A 196 0.21 37.87 6.67
C SER A 196 -0.59 36.90 5.79
N SER A 197 -1.90 37.14 5.58
CA SER A 197 -2.70 36.33 4.65
C SER A 197 -2.18 36.49 3.22
N SER A 198 -1.62 35.42 2.66
CA SER A 198 -1.12 35.41 1.29
C SER A 198 -2.26 35.67 0.29
N PRO A 199 -1.97 36.30 -0.88
CA PRO A 199 -2.99 36.63 -1.89
C PRO A 199 -3.62 35.40 -2.55
N PHE A 200 -3.04 34.21 -2.34
CA PHE A 200 -3.59 32.93 -2.73
C PHE A 200 -4.15 32.30 -1.45
N GLY A 201 -5.48 32.15 -1.31
CA GLY A 201 -6.16 31.76 -0.06
C GLY A 201 -5.87 30.36 0.51
N PHE A 202 -4.64 29.87 0.39
CA PHE A 202 -4.08 28.64 0.90
C PHE A 202 -3.14 28.94 2.07
N SER A 203 -3.21 28.13 3.12
CA SER A 203 -2.23 28.17 4.20
C SER A 203 -0.91 27.56 3.70
N GLU A 204 0.12 28.38 3.52
CA GLU A 204 1.43 27.97 2.96
C GLU A 204 2.12 26.87 3.79
N TYR A 205 1.80 26.78 5.08
CA TYR A 205 2.37 25.81 6.01
C TYR A 205 1.50 24.57 6.20
N GLU A 206 0.27 24.55 5.66
CA GLU A 206 -0.61 23.39 5.80
C GLU A 206 -0.28 22.35 4.73
N PRO A 207 0.04 21.11 5.11
CA PRO A 207 0.32 20.06 4.14
C PRO A 207 -0.93 19.77 3.31
N HIS A 208 -0.73 19.48 2.03
CA HIS A 208 -1.81 19.04 1.16
C HIS A 208 -2.53 17.81 1.78
N PRO A 209 -3.88 17.74 1.76
CA PRO A 209 -4.62 16.70 2.47
C PRO A 209 -4.29 15.27 2.00
N LEU A 210 -3.90 15.08 0.73
CA LEU A 210 -3.37 13.79 0.26
C LEU A 210 -2.11 13.38 1.01
N THR A 211 -1.18 14.32 1.26
CA THR A 211 0.06 14.07 2.00
C THR A 211 -0.25 13.64 3.43
N THR A 212 -1.19 14.34 4.08
CA THR A 212 -1.67 13.99 5.42
C THR A 212 -2.33 12.60 5.42
N LEU A 213 -3.18 12.29 4.44
CA LEU A 213 -3.82 10.99 4.29
C LEU A 213 -2.81 9.86 4.07
N LEU A 214 -1.81 10.06 3.20
CA LEU A 214 -0.72 9.11 2.98
C LEU A 214 0.11 8.88 4.24
N HIS A 215 0.30 9.93 5.06
CA HIS A 215 1.02 9.81 6.31
C HIS A 215 0.23 9.00 7.35
N LEU A 216 -1.08 9.22 7.45
CA LEU A 216 -1.98 8.52 8.39
C LEU A 216 -2.29 7.08 7.96
N ALA A 217 -2.32 6.81 6.66
CA ALA A 217 -2.66 5.51 6.13
C ALA A 217 -1.63 4.45 6.55
N THR A 218 -2.13 3.33 7.04
CA THR A 218 -1.28 2.17 7.39
C THR A 218 -1.08 1.23 6.20
N ALA A 219 -2.05 1.22 5.28
CA ALA A 219 -1.97 0.57 3.99
C ALA A 219 -2.43 1.54 2.90
N VAL A 220 -1.68 1.63 1.80
CA VAL A 220 -2.04 2.39 0.62
C VAL A 220 -2.16 1.43 -0.55
N LEU A 221 -3.28 1.47 -1.25
CA LEU A 221 -3.54 0.68 -2.45
C LEU A 221 -3.69 1.62 -3.64
N ARG A 222 -2.74 1.61 -4.57
CA ARG A 222 -2.84 2.38 -5.83
C ARG A 222 -3.42 1.49 -6.91
N THR A 223 -4.45 1.97 -7.58
CA THR A 223 -5.13 1.21 -8.65
C THR A 223 -4.71 1.74 -10.01
N SER A 224 -4.37 0.82 -10.92
CA SER A 224 -4.03 1.13 -12.31
C SER A 224 -4.59 0.04 -13.22
N SER A 225 -4.80 0.36 -14.50
CA SER A 225 -5.32 -0.65 -15.42
C SER A 225 -4.21 -1.61 -15.85
N LEU A 226 -4.55 -2.91 -15.98
CA LEU A 226 -3.57 -3.91 -16.41
C LEU A 226 -3.13 -3.67 -17.86
N CYS A 227 -4.08 -3.37 -18.75
CA CYS A 227 -3.79 -3.12 -20.16
C CYS A 227 -2.77 -1.98 -20.36
N GLN A 228 -2.95 -0.83 -19.71
CA GLN A 228 -2.00 0.27 -19.84
C GLN A 228 -0.64 -0.11 -19.25
N THR A 229 -0.61 -0.85 -18.14
CA THR A 229 0.65 -1.28 -17.53
C THR A 229 1.42 -2.24 -18.45
N ILE A 230 0.72 -3.14 -19.14
CA ILE A 230 1.32 -4.03 -20.15
C ILE A 230 1.88 -3.22 -21.32
N GLU A 231 1.14 -2.23 -21.83
CA GLU A 231 1.60 -1.39 -22.92
C GLU A 231 2.81 -0.53 -22.53
N ARG A 232 2.81 0.08 -21.34
CA ARG A 232 3.99 0.77 -20.79
C ARG A 232 5.19 -0.17 -20.72
N HIS A 233 4.99 -1.39 -20.23
CA HIS A 233 6.06 -2.39 -20.16
C HIS A 233 6.59 -2.79 -21.54
N ARG A 234 5.70 -3.04 -22.50
CA ARG A 234 6.07 -3.39 -23.89
C ARG A 234 6.87 -2.27 -24.56
N VAL A 235 6.45 -1.03 -24.36
CA VAL A 235 7.11 0.17 -24.88
C VAL A 235 8.46 0.38 -24.21
N ARG A 236 8.56 0.20 -22.89
CA ARG A 236 9.81 0.29 -22.12
C ARG A 236 10.82 -0.77 -22.54
N ASN A 237 10.39 -2.00 -22.78
CA ASN A 237 11.26 -3.07 -23.28
C ASN A 237 11.80 -2.76 -24.68
N ARG A 238 11.08 -1.95 -25.46
CA ARG A 238 11.52 -1.45 -26.77
C ARG A 238 12.22 -0.08 -26.69
N SER A 239 12.42 0.46 -25.49
CA SER A 239 12.98 1.81 -25.26
C SER A 239 12.26 2.91 -26.05
N LEU A 240 10.95 2.78 -26.24
CA LEU A 240 10.11 3.78 -26.90
C LEU A 240 9.53 4.75 -25.85
N ALA A 241 9.01 5.89 -26.31
CA ALA A 241 8.34 6.87 -25.44
C ALA A 241 7.07 6.28 -24.81
N GLU A 242 6.89 6.45 -23.50
CA GLU A 242 5.72 5.92 -22.79
C GLU A 242 4.42 6.54 -23.32
N PRO A 243 3.41 5.72 -23.65
CA PRO A 243 2.08 6.23 -24.01
C PRO A 243 1.47 7.01 -22.83
N GLY A 244 0.94 8.19 -23.13
CA GLY A 244 0.05 8.93 -22.23
C GLY A 244 -1.37 8.38 -22.32
N TRP A 245 -2.09 8.40 -21.20
CA TRP A 245 -3.54 8.14 -21.17
C TRP A 245 -4.26 9.23 -20.39
N GLY A 246 -5.54 9.39 -20.67
CA GLY A 246 -6.43 10.24 -19.87
C GLY A 246 -5.93 11.69 -19.81
N LEU A 247 -5.71 12.19 -18.59
CA LEU A 247 -5.21 13.54 -18.36
C LEU A 247 -3.76 13.73 -18.86
N ALA A 248 -2.95 12.66 -18.87
CA ALA A 248 -1.56 12.73 -19.30
C ALA A 248 -1.41 12.82 -20.83
N GLU A 249 -2.48 12.58 -21.61
CA GLU A 249 -2.46 12.81 -23.06
C GLU A 249 -2.38 14.31 -23.42
N GLY A 250 -2.70 15.21 -22.48
CA GLY A 250 -2.72 16.65 -22.73
C GLY A 250 -3.73 17.09 -23.80
N ARG A 251 -4.68 16.22 -24.14
CA ARG A 251 -5.72 16.50 -25.15
C ARG A 251 -6.87 17.23 -24.50
N GLU A 252 -7.21 18.40 -25.05
CA GLU A 252 -8.39 19.14 -24.65
C GLU A 252 -9.66 18.36 -25.01
N GLY A 253 -10.56 18.17 -24.05
CA GLY A 253 -11.82 17.46 -24.25
C GLY A 253 -12.45 16.96 -22.95
N VAL A 254 -13.62 16.34 -23.08
CA VAL A 254 -14.30 15.68 -21.95
C VAL A 254 -13.78 14.26 -21.84
N LEU A 255 -13.25 13.90 -20.67
CA LEU A 255 -12.84 12.52 -20.39
C LEU A 255 -14.06 11.62 -20.29
N VAL A 256 -14.14 10.64 -21.20
CA VAL A 256 -15.15 9.59 -21.18
C VAL A 256 -14.51 8.32 -20.67
N GLY A 257 -14.89 7.90 -19.46
CA GLY A 257 -14.40 6.63 -18.90
C GLY A 257 -14.77 5.45 -19.81
N LEU A 258 -13.86 4.48 -19.97
CA LEU A 258 -14.16 3.25 -20.68
C LEU A 258 -15.32 2.53 -19.98
N GLY A 259 -16.50 2.59 -20.60
CA GLY A 259 -17.70 1.91 -20.12
C GLY A 259 -17.50 0.40 -19.97
N GLY A 260 -18.33 -0.23 -19.15
CA GLY A 260 -18.19 -1.64 -18.77
C GLY A 260 -18.21 -2.64 -19.92
N GLU A 261 -18.78 -2.29 -21.08
CA GLU A 261 -18.78 -3.16 -22.27
C GLU A 261 -17.47 -3.07 -23.06
N ARG A 262 -16.97 -1.86 -23.38
CA ARG A 262 -15.63 -1.69 -24.00
C ARG A 262 -14.49 -2.16 -23.10
N LYS A 263 -14.67 -2.12 -21.77
CA LYS A 263 -13.73 -2.68 -20.79
C LYS A 263 -13.64 -4.22 -20.86
N ARG A 264 -14.64 -4.90 -21.42
CA ARG A 264 -14.63 -6.35 -21.67
C ARG A 264 -14.01 -6.70 -23.03
N GLU A 265 -14.18 -5.84 -24.03
CA GLU A 265 -13.65 -6.03 -25.38
C GLU A 265 -12.14 -5.82 -25.48
N VAL A 266 -11.57 -4.90 -24.69
CA VAL A 266 -10.10 -4.71 -24.60
C VAL A 266 -9.49 -5.81 -23.73
N GLY A 267 -9.52 -7.05 -24.22
CA GLY A 267 -8.62 -8.20 -23.95
C GLY A 267 -8.24 -8.60 -22.51
N SER A 268 -8.72 -7.89 -21.49
CA SER A 268 -8.15 -7.91 -20.15
C SER A 268 -9.24 -8.07 -19.10
N GLY A 269 -10.41 -8.63 -19.42
CA GLY A 269 -11.38 -9.17 -18.46
C GLY A 269 -11.77 -8.31 -17.25
N GLY A 270 -11.59 -6.98 -17.30
CA GLY A 270 -11.68 -6.09 -16.14
C GLY A 270 -10.56 -6.22 -15.11
N ALA A 271 -9.49 -6.95 -15.40
CA ALA A 271 -8.29 -7.08 -14.59
C ALA A 271 -7.60 -5.73 -14.37
N LEU A 272 -7.08 -5.55 -13.17
CA LEU A 272 -6.43 -4.30 -12.76
C LEU A 272 -5.17 -4.62 -11.95
N VAL A 273 -4.24 -3.69 -11.94
CA VAL A 273 -3.02 -3.76 -11.14
C VAL A 273 -3.24 -2.99 -9.85
N VAL A 274 -3.00 -3.65 -8.73
CA VAL A 274 -3.00 -3.07 -7.38
C VAL A 274 -1.56 -3.02 -6.89
N GLU A 275 -1.04 -1.82 -6.73
CA GLU A 275 0.19 -1.60 -5.98
C GLU A 275 -0.17 -1.43 -4.51
N MET A 276 0.31 -2.34 -3.67
CA MET A 276 0.08 -2.31 -2.24
C MET A 276 1.34 -1.79 -1.55
N GLU A 277 1.19 -0.77 -0.73
CA GLU A 277 2.19 -0.30 0.22
C GLU A 277 1.65 -0.54 1.64
N LEU A 278 2.20 -1.52 2.35
CA LEU A 278 1.78 -1.87 3.71
C LEU A 278 2.87 -1.51 4.72
N ARG A 279 2.57 -0.64 5.66
CA ARG A 279 3.50 -0.22 6.73
C ARG A 279 3.53 -1.27 7.83
N ARG A 280 4.73 -1.78 8.14
CA ARG A 280 4.94 -2.71 9.26
C ARG A 280 5.00 -1.95 10.58
N ARG A 281 4.87 -2.68 11.69
CA ARG A 281 5.09 -2.16 13.05
C ARG A 281 6.49 -1.58 13.26
N SER A 282 7.47 -2.01 12.46
CA SER A 282 8.83 -1.47 12.47
C SER A 282 8.99 -0.14 11.73
N GLY A 283 7.93 0.41 11.14
CA GLY A 283 7.96 1.62 10.33
C GLY A 283 8.40 1.40 8.87
N ARG A 284 9.00 0.25 8.54
CA ARG A 284 9.34 -0.08 7.14
C ARG A 284 8.09 -0.45 6.35
N ALA A 285 7.95 0.10 5.15
CA ALA A 285 6.88 -0.25 4.22
C ALA A 285 7.25 -1.46 3.35
N VAL A 286 6.27 -2.30 3.05
CA VAL A 286 6.36 -3.36 2.03
C VAL A 286 5.56 -2.90 0.84
N ALA A 287 6.23 -2.68 -0.29
CA ALA A 287 5.60 -2.30 -1.54
C ALA A 287 5.65 -3.47 -2.52
N GLU A 288 4.49 -3.93 -3.00
CA GLU A 288 4.39 -5.01 -3.98
C GLU A 288 3.25 -4.78 -4.97
N LYS A 289 3.43 -5.27 -6.21
CA LYS A 289 2.46 -5.09 -7.30
C LYS A 289 1.76 -6.39 -7.62
N PHE A 290 0.43 -6.33 -7.64
CA PHE A 290 -0.44 -7.48 -7.82
C PHE A 290 -1.38 -7.25 -8.99
N VAL A 291 -1.76 -8.33 -9.67
CA VAL A 291 -2.86 -8.33 -10.63
C VAL A 291 -4.09 -8.90 -9.95
N LEU A 292 -5.15 -8.11 -9.93
CA LEU A 292 -6.47 -8.50 -9.46
C LEU A 292 -7.36 -8.74 -10.67
N VAL A 293 -7.85 -9.97 -10.82
CA VAL A 293 -8.83 -10.33 -11.85
C VAL A 293 -10.20 -10.46 -11.18
N PRO A 294 -11.12 -9.50 -11.39
CA PRO A 294 -12.44 -9.57 -10.80
C PRO A 294 -13.16 -10.86 -11.18
N SER A 295 -13.81 -11.50 -10.22
CA SER A 295 -14.75 -12.58 -10.48
C SER A 295 -16.01 -11.97 -11.12
N SER A 296 -15.94 -11.68 -12.42
CA SER A 296 -17.16 -11.40 -13.18
C SER A 296 -17.90 -12.71 -13.33
N SER A 297 -19.19 -12.72 -12.99
CA SER A 297 -20.09 -13.85 -13.21
C SER A 297 -19.79 -14.48 -14.56
N ARG A 298 -19.24 -15.70 -14.54
CA ARG A 298 -18.74 -16.42 -15.71
C ARG A 298 -19.90 -16.67 -16.68
N THR A 299 -20.12 -15.77 -17.63
CA THR A 299 -21.00 -15.99 -18.77
C THR A 299 -20.29 -16.98 -19.70
N THR A 300 -20.63 -18.26 -19.54
CA THR A 300 -20.68 -19.32 -20.55
C THR A 300 -19.87 -19.13 -21.85
N THR A 301 -18.69 -19.75 -21.92
CA THR A 301 -18.24 -20.55 -23.08
C THR A 301 -17.11 -21.48 -22.63
N SER A 302 -17.47 -22.57 -21.98
CA SER A 302 -16.68 -23.80 -21.99
C SER A 302 -17.67 -24.94 -21.96
N THR A 303 -18.06 -25.37 -23.16
CA THR A 303 -18.70 -26.66 -23.40
C THR A 303 -17.89 -27.76 -22.71
N THR A 304 -18.63 -28.73 -22.17
CA THR A 304 -18.20 -30.03 -21.64
C THR A 304 -17.35 -30.05 -20.36
N SER A 305 -18.01 -30.12 -19.20
CA SER A 305 -17.83 -31.22 -18.23
C SER A 305 -18.82 -31.11 -17.05
N THR A 306 -19.73 -32.08 -16.97
CA THR A 306 -20.37 -32.68 -15.77
C THR A 306 -21.01 -31.78 -14.68
N PRO A 307 -22.32 -31.97 -14.37
CA PRO A 307 -23.02 -31.19 -13.35
C PRO A 307 -23.02 -31.93 -12.00
N SER A 308 -22.06 -31.64 -11.12
CA SER A 308 -22.18 -31.92 -9.69
C SER A 308 -21.01 -31.32 -8.93
N GLU A 309 -21.10 -30.03 -8.57
CA GLU A 309 -20.44 -29.51 -7.37
C GLU A 309 -21.01 -28.15 -6.99
N LYS A 310 -21.25 -27.96 -5.69
CA LYS A 310 -21.93 -26.82 -5.08
C LYS A 310 -21.29 -25.50 -5.54
N LYS A 311 -22.14 -24.54 -5.93
CA LYS A 311 -21.79 -23.17 -6.34
C LYS A 311 -20.99 -22.44 -5.25
N LYS A 312 -19.67 -22.68 -5.20
CA LYS A 312 -18.74 -21.96 -4.33
C LYS A 312 -18.64 -20.54 -4.89
N THR A 313 -19.00 -19.54 -4.10
CA THR A 313 -18.79 -18.13 -4.45
C THR A 313 -17.31 -17.93 -4.72
N GLU A 314 -16.91 -17.94 -5.99
CA GLU A 314 -15.50 -17.78 -6.39
C GLU A 314 -15.09 -16.34 -6.15
N THR A 315 -14.19 -16.12 -5.19
CA THR A 315 -13.53 -14.84 -4.96
C THR A 315 -12.59 -14.50 -6.11
N SER A 316 -12.24 -13.21 -6.27
CA SER A 316 -11.34 -12.80 -7.34
C SER A 316 -9.95 -13.41 -7.22
N ARG A 317 -9.34 -13.68 -8.37
CA ARG A 317 -8.00 -14.27 -8.45
C ARG A 317 -6.96 -13.18 -8.28
N LEU A 318 -5.95 -13.45 -7.46
CA LEU A 318 -4.79 -12.58 -7.26
C LEU A 318 -3.51 -13.34 -7.56
N TYR A 319 -2.60 -12.68 -8.27
CA TYR A 319 -1.22 -13.13 -8.50
C TYR A 319 -0.29 -11.92 -8.57
N LEU A 320 1.01 -12.14 -8.46
CA LEU A 320 1.99 -11.05 -8.55
C LEU A 320 2.10 -10.57 -9.98
N LEU A 321 2.41 -9.27 -10.16
CA LEU A 321 2.63 -8.71 -11.49
C LEU A 321 3.77 -9.43 -12.22
N ALA A 322 4.82 -9.82 -11.51
CA ALA A 322 5.96 -10.55 -12.07
C ALA A 322 5.60 -11.94 -12.62
N ASP A 323 4.51 -12.55 -12.14
CA ASP A 323 4.05 -13.87 -12.62
C ASP A 323 3.13 -13.75 -13.84
N HIS A 324 2.71 -12.53 -14.20
CA HIS A 324 1.90 -12.30 -15.40
C HIS A 324 2.74 -12.57 -16.66
N PRO A 325 2.19 -13.26 -17.69
CA PRO A 325 2.95 -13.67 -18.88
C PRO A 325 3.66 -12.51 -19.57
N ALA A 326 3.03 -11.33 -19.64
CA ALA A 326 3.64 -10.14 -20.25
C ALA A 326 4.82 -9.51 -19.47
N PHE A 327 5.04 -9.89 -18.22
CA PHE A 327 6.10 -9.37 -17.34
C PHE A 327 7.12 -10.46 -16.93
N ARG A 328 6.87 -11.70 -17.34
CA ARG A 328 7.80 -12.80 -17.07
C ARG A 328 9.05 -12.55 -17.88
N LYS A 329 10.20 -12.43 -17.20
CA LYS A 329 11.50 -12.42 -17.87
C LYS A 329 11.69 -13.77 -18.54
N ASP A 330 11.98 -13.77 -19.83
CA ASP A 330 12.28 -15.00 -20.54
C ASP A 330 13.58 -15.60 -19.98
N PRO A 331 13.63 -16.93 -19.76
CA PRO A 331 14.81 -17.58 -19.21
C PRO A 331 16.06 -17.41 -20.10
N SER A 332 15.90 -17.12 -21.39
CA SER A 332 17.01 -16.84 -22.32
C SER A 332 17.74 -15.52 -22.04
N GLU A 333 17.07 -14.53 -21.41
CA GLU A 333 17.73 -13.30 -20.96
C GLU A 333 18.47 -13.50 -19.62
N ALA A 334 18.18 -14.60 -18.89
CA ALA A 334 18.90 -14.97 -17.67
C ALA A 334 20.19 -15.76 -17.96
N GLU A 335 20.33 -16.35 -19.15
CA GLU A 335 21.53 -17.11 -19.56
C GLU A 335 22.53 -16.30 -20.40
N SER A 336 22.19 -15.06 -20.78
CA SER A 336 23.09 -14.15 -21.52
C SER A 336 23.92 -13.23 -20.60
N GLY A 337 23.77 -13.36 -19.29
CA GLY A 337 24.68 -12.77 -18.30
C GLY A 337 25.74 -13.80 -17.94
N VAL A 338 26.97 -13.60 -18.42
CA VAL A 338 28.14 -14.38 -17.99
C VAL A 338 28.15 -14.44 -16.48
N ALA A 339 28.28 -15.66 -15.94
CA ALA A 339 28.32 -15.95 -14.54
C ALA A 339 29.30 -15.02 -13.80
N ASP A 340 28.80 -14.27 -12.82
CA ASP A 340 29.64 -13.82 -11.72
C ASP A 340 28.93 -14.03 -10.38
N GLN A 341 29.61 -14.77 -9.51
CA GLN A 341 29.19 -15.06 -8.15
C GLN A 341 29.71 -13.92 -7.26
N GLY A 342 28.83 -13.13 -6.66
CA GLY A 342 29.28 -12.20 -5.61
C GLY A 342 28.27 -11.12 -5.24
N GLU A 343 27.59 -11.34 -4.11
CA GLU A 343 27.10 -10.37 -3.11
C GLU A 343 26.21 -9.16 -3.53
N GLU A 344 25.06 -9.06 -2.85
CA GLU A 344 24.22 -7.87 -2.86
C GLU A 344 24.96 -6.70 -2.20
N GLN A 345 25.14 -5.60 -2.91
CA GLN A 345 24.97 -4.26 -2.35
C GLN A 345 24.93 -3.20 -3.46
N GLY A 346 23.84 -2.42 -3.45
CA GLY A 346 23.65 -1.27 -4.33
C GLY A 346 23.14 -1.65 -5.71
N ALA A 347 22.28 -0.81 -6.27
CA ALA A 347 22.11 -0.80 -7.71
C ALA A 347 23.50 -0.76 -8.36
N GLU A 348 23.73 -1.52 -9.42
CA GLU A 348 24.85 -1.26 -10.33
C GLU A 348 24.60 0.10 -11.00
N THR A 349 24.76 1.18 -10.25
CA THR A 349 25.13 2.47 -10.81
C THR A 349 26.44 2.23 -11.55
N THR A 350 26.56 2.76 -12.76
CA THR A 350 27.72 2.64 -13.66
C THR A 350 29.09 2.91 -13.00
N PHE A 351 29.11 3.43 -11.79
CA PHE A 351 30.27 3.55 -10.92
C PHE A 351 29.98 2.87 -9.57
N ASN A 352 30.50 1.67 -9.34
CA ASN A 352 30.56 1.10 -8.01
C ASN A 352 31.62 1.88 -7.21
N LEU A 353 31.19 2.67 -6.23
CA LEU A 353 32.04 3.48 -5.34
C LEU A 353 32.75 2.64 -4.25
N GLY A 354 32.56 1.33 -4.24
CA GLY A 354 33.30 0.42 -3.37
C GLY A 354 34.74 0.26 -3.85
N LEU A 355 35.70 0.32 -2.93
CA LEU A 355 37.07 -0.07 -3.24
C LEU A 355 37.10 -1.58 -3.49
N THR A 356 37.68 -1.99 -4.61
CA THR A 356 37.97 -3.42 -4.83
C THR A 356 38.90 -3.95 -3.73
N GLU A 357 38.85 -5.25 -3.46
CA GLU A 357 39.71 -5.91 -2.47
C GLU A 357 41.22 -5.65 -2.73
N LYS A 358 41.58 -5.41 -3.99
CA LYS A 358 42.93 -4.98 -4.37
C LYS A 358 43.22 -3.54 -3.93
N GLN A 359 42.33 -2.58 -4.23
CA GLN A 359 42.46 -1.18 -3.82
C GLN A 359 42.43 -1.01 -2.30
N ARG A 360 41.69 -1.88 -1.59
CA ARG A 360 41.69 -1.91 -0.12
C ARG A 360 43.05 -2.33 0.42
N ARG A 361 43.63 -3.41 -0.11
CA ARG A 361 44.97 -3.88 0.29
C ARG A 361 46.05 -2.86 -0.07
N ASP A 362 45.94 -2.19 -1.21
CA ASP A 362 46.86 -1.13 -1.61
C ASP A 362 46.72 0.08 -0.67
N ARG A 363 45.50 0.46 -0.27
CA ARG A 363 45.27 1.51 0.75
C ARG A 363 45.87 1.15 2.11
N GLU A 364 45.73 -0.09 2.54
CA GLU A 364 46.27 -0.59 3.81
C GLU A 364 47.80 -0.74 3.78
N GLY A 365 48.40 -0.91 2.60
CA GLY A 365 49.85 -1.00 2.39
C GLY A 365 50.57 0.34 2.19
N ILE A 366 49.84 1.44 2.06
CA ILE A 366 50.44 2.79 1.96
C ILE A 366 50.89 3.20 3.36
N MET A 367 52.21 3.12 3.59
CA MET A 367 52.84 3.65 4.79
C MET A 367 52.96 5.17 4.66
N LEU A 368 52.09 5.88 5.36
CA LEU A 368 52.18 7.33 5.50
C LEU A 368 53.32 7.67 6.46
N PRO A 369 54.16 8.67 6.14
CA PRO A 369 55.13 9.20 7.10
C PRO A 369 54.44 9.55 8.42
N TYR A 370 55.01 9.09 9.55
CA TYR A 370 54.52 9.32 10.93
C TYR A 370 53.22 8.62 11.35
N PHE A 371 52.65 7.73 10.51
CA PHE A 371 51.46 6.95 10.88
C PHE A 371 51.73 5.94 12.00
N ASP A 372 52.92 5.34 12.03
CA ASP A 372 53.35 4.40 13.07
C ASP A 372 53.40 5.05 14.47
N ALA A 373 53.65 6.36 14.54
CA ALA A 373 53.65 7.11 15.81
C ALA A 373 52.25 7.23 16.43
N GLN A 374 51.19 7.02 15.63
CA GLN A 374 49.79 7.09 16.07
C GLN A 374 49.27 5.72 16.57
N SER A 375 49.90 4.61 16.15
CA SER A 375 49.51 3.25 16.54
C SER A 375 50.29 2.69 17.74
N ASP A 376 51.56 3.07 17.93
CA ASP A 376 52.41 2.52 19.00
C ASP A 376 52.21 3.18 20.37
N ILE A 377 51.52 4.31 20.45
CA ILE A 377 51.12 4.95 21.72
C ILE A 377 49.64 4.65 21.96
N GLY A 378 49.38 3.47 22.51
CA GLY A 378 48.17 3.05 23.22
C GLY A 378 46.83 3.72 22.86
N ALA A 379 45.96 2.95 22.20
CA ALA A 379 44.51 3.13 22.24
C ALA A 379 43.95 4.50 21.78
N GLY A 380 44.20 4.86 20.51
CA GLY A 380 43.26 5.69 19.75
C GLY A 380 43.05 7.13 20.22
N GLU A 381 43.93 7.67 21.07
CA GLU A 381 43.92 9.07 21.48
C GLU A 381 44.98 9.89 20.71
N GLY A 382 45.04 9.68 19.40
CA GLY A 382 45.98 10.37 18.52
C GLY A 382 45.42 11.71 18.05
N GLY A 383 45.89 12.81 18.64
CA GLY A 383 45.66 14.17 18.11
C GLY A 383 45.11 15.19 19.11
N ARG A 384 45.59 15.22 20.36
CA ARG A 384 45.37 16.40 21.21
C ARG A 384 46.26 17.53 20.70
N ILE A 385 45.70 18.41 19.86
CA ILE A 385 46.35 19.69 19.54
C ILE A 385 46.27 20.52 20.83
N LEU A 386 47.36 20.58 21.57
CA LEU A 386 47.50 21.51 22.67
C LEU A 386 47.78 22.88 22.09
N TYR A 387 46.79 23.78 22.19
CA TYR A 387 46.99 25.19 21.94
C TYR A 387 47.76 25.78 23.12
N GLU A 388 49.03 26.12 22.91
CA GLU A 388 49.76 27.00 23.82
C GLU A 388 49.41 28.45 23.45
N MET A 389 48.69 29.14 24.32
CA MET A 389 48.42 30.57 24.15
C MET A 389 49.74 31.32 24.05
N GLY A 390 49.96 31.96 22.89
CA GLY A 390 51.09 32.86 22.70
C GLY A 390 50.95 34.09 23.59
N ARG A 391 52.06 34.62 24.10
CA ARG A 391 52.06 35.86 24.91
C ARG A 391 51.60 37.11 24.14
N GLU A 392 51.43 36.97 22.83
CA GLU A 392 51.02 37.99 21.87
C GLU A 392 49.54 37.86 21.48
N ASP A 393 48.85 36.85 22.01
CA ASP A 393 47.43 36.57 21.76
C ASP A 393 46.59 37.44 22.70
N ASP A 394 46.05 38.54 22.17
CA ASP A 394 45.20 39.52 22.84
C ASP A 394 43.78 38.99 22.99
N PHE A 395 43.64 37.94 23.82
CA PHE A 395 42.33 37.43 24.23
C PHE A 395 41.59 38.54 24.99
N ASP A 396 40.61 39.16 24.35
CA ASP A 396 39.80 40.25 24.92
C ASP A 396 38.62 39.63 25.67
N ASP A 397 38.64 39.70 26.99
CA ASP A 397 37.66 39.03 27.87
C ASP A 397 36.22 39.64 27.77
N GLU A 398 36.02 40.69 26.95
CA GLU A 398 34.73 41.40 26.77
C GLU A 398 33.81 40.86 25.65
N GLU A 399 34.26 39.93 24.77
CA GLU A 399 33.45 39.49 23.61
C GLU A 399 32.41 38.39 23.94
N ASP A 400 32.52 37.70 25.09
CA ASP A 400 31.70 36.52 25.41
C ASP A 400 30.47 36.78 26.31
N GLU A 401 30.09 38.05 26.58
CA GLU A 401 28.81 38.37 27.24
C GLU A 401 27.71 38.79 26.22
N ILE A 402 27.24 37.85 25.39
CA ILE A 402 25.95 37.94 24.68
C ILE A 402 25.15 36.64 24.68
#